data_AF-B9SB85-F1
#
_entry.id   AF-B9SB85-F1
#
_cell.length_a   1.000
_cell.length_b   1.000
_cell.length_c   1.000
_cell.angle_alpha   90.00
_cell.angle_beta   90.00
_cell.angle_gamma   90.00
#
_symmetry.space_group_name_H-M   'P 1'
#
loop_
_entity.id
_entity.type
_entity.pdbx_description
1 polymer ?
#
loop_
_entity_poly.entity_id
_entity_poly.type
_entity_poly.pdbx_seq_one_letter_code
_entity_poly.pdbx_strand_id
1 'polypeptide(L)'
;MTVPLATLPSPFIPNSRRTPHFRSSSGSMEQRRLSHLSLSFSCLHIHMHLLVVVLALISISGSADAYKNYTVGDSLGWYDSTEKPNLNYQKWADSKNFSLGDFLIFNTNNNHSVVQTYNLTTYELCDYDNALENDTIEWSTTDPSNTATFGVTVDVPLLKEGITYFFSGDYDGDQCKSGMHFNINVTHGKGLPESLKSPSEQAPAPNSPDVTGDDSAPDTIVPANFDHPQDVSDDDDAEDSGSISVYLNLLDRKLNGVLLLFGVVCMFR
;
A
#
# COMPACT_ATOMS: atom_id res chain seq x y z
N MET A 1 -21.75 -110.01 55.00
CA MET A 1 -22.97 -109.84 55.81
C MET A 1 -23.75 -108.70 55.17
N THR A 2 -24.73 -109.00 54.29
CA THR A 2 -26.19 -109.06 54.59
C THR A 2 -26.79 -107.66 54.74
N VAL A 3 -27.81 -107.15 54.01
CA VAL A 3 -28.75 -107.62 52.95
C VAL A 3 -29.28 -106.33 52.19
N PRO A 4 -30.42 -106.25 51.45
CA PRO A 4 -30.44 -105.90 50.02
C PRO A 4 -31.42 -104.76 49.59
N LEU A 5 -31.63 -104.65 48.26
CA LEU A 5 -32.92 -104.42 47.56
C LEU A 5 -33.56 -103.02 47.53
N ALA A 6 -33.65 -102.44 46.31
CA ALA A 6 -34.92 -102.20 45.63
C ALA A 6 -34.71 -101.70 44.18
N THR A 7 -35.65 -102.03 43.32
CA THR A 7 -35.59 -102.02 41.85
C THR A 7 -36.61 -101.01 41.29
N LEU A 8 -36.19 -100.18 40.31
CA LEU A 8 -36.96 -99.48 39.24
C LEU A 8 -38.11 -98.51 39.66
N PRO A 9 -38.57 -97.53 38.82
CA PRO A 9 -38.41 -97.41 37.36
C PRO A 9 -38.00 -96.01 36.81
N SER A 10 -37.47 -95.96 35.58
CA SER A 10 -37.55 -94.78 34.68
C SER A 10 -39.03 -94.55 34.28
N PRO A 11 -39.52 -93.36 33.82
CA PRO A 11 -38.88 -92.46 32.86
C PRO A 11 -39.31 -90.96 32.96
N PHE A 12 -39.06 -90.20 31.88
CA PHE A 12 -39.59 -88.89 31.46
C PHE A 12 -38.64 -87.68 31.52
N ILE A 13 -38.22 -87.28 30.32
CA ILE A 13 -37.58 -86.04 29.95
C ILE A 13 -38.67 -84.98 29.70
N PRO A 14 -38.56 -83.77 30.29
CA PRO A 14 -39.08 -82.57 29.65
C PRO A 14 -37.95 -81.57 29.37
N ASN A 15 -37.94 -81.10 28.13
CA ASN A 15 -37.00 -80.20 27.51
C ASN A 15 -37.06 -78.80 28.17
N SER A 16 -36.00 -78.35 28.86
CA SER A 16 -35.93 -76.99 29.40
C SER A 16 -35.30 -76.03 28.39
N ARG A 17 -36.17 -75.12 27.96
CA ARG A 17 -36.02 -74.07 26.97
C ARG A 17 -34.96 -73.04 27.42
N ARG A 18 -33.99 -72.72 26.55
CA ARG A 18 -33.05 -71.61 26.75
C ARG A 18 -33.82 -70.29 26.90
N THR A 19 -33.60 -69.60 28.01
CA THR A 19 -33.93 -68.19 28.18
C THR A 19 -32.94 -67.33 27.37
N PRO A 20 -33.39 -66.43 26.49
CA PRO A 20 -32.48 -65.51 25.82
C PRO A 20 -32.11 -64.36 26.77
N HIS A 21 -30.81 -64.11 26.91
CA HIS A 21 -30.27 -62.87 27.48
C HIS A 21 -30.74 -61.69 26.62
N PHE A 22 -31.60 -60.83 27.17
CA PHE A 22 -31.97 -59.56 26.57
C PHE A 22 -30.81 -58.57 26.78
N ARG A 23 -29.87 -58.52 25.82
CA ARG A 23 -28.84 -57.49 25.79
C ARG A 23 -29.49 -56.20 25.28
N SER A 24 -29.57 -55.18 26.14
CA SER A 24 -30.12 -53.86 25.81
C SER A 24 -29.35 -53.23 24.65
N SER A 25 -29.93 -53.29 23.44
CA SER A 25 -29.45 -52.66 22.20
C SER A 25 -29.71 -51.14 22.17
N SER A 26 -30.48 -50.63 23.14
CA SER A 26 -30.89 -49.22 23.20
C SER A 26 -29.72 -48.25 23.46
N GLY A 27 -28.67 -48.67 24.18
CA GLY A 27 -27.49 -47.82 24.42
C GLY A 27 -26.58 -47.62 23.21
N SER A 28 -26.55 -48.56 22.26
CA SER A 28 -25.61 -48.51 21.13
C SER A 28 -25.99 -47.46 20.07
N MET A 29 -27.27 -47.14 19.94
CA MET A 29 -27.75 -46.23 18.91
C MET A 29 -27.67 -44.77 19.37
N GLU A 30 -28.00 -44.53 20.65
CA GLU A 30 -27.84 -43.24 21.33
C GLU A 30 -26.36 -42.80 21.36
N GLN A 31 -25.46 -43.74 21.68
CA GLN A 31 -24.03 -43.48 21.82
C GLN A 31 -23.33 -43.23 20.48
N ARG A 32 -23.81 -43.87 19.40
CA ARG A 32 -23.40 -43.53 18.03
C ARG A 32 -23.88 -42.13 17.65
N ARG A 33 -25.15 -41.78 17.90
CA ARG A 33 -25.66 -40.41 17.63
C ARG A 33 -24.87 -39.34 18.38
N LEU A 34 -24.56 -39.56 19.67
CA LEU A 34 -23.75 -38.63 20.46
C LEU A 34 -22.32 -38.48 19.93
N SER A 35 -21.69 -39.57 19.47
CA SER A 35 -20.36 -39.50 18.84
C SER A 35 -20.36 -38.78 17.49
N HIS A 36 -21.42 -38.95 16.69
CA HIS A 36 -21.58 -38.24 15.42
C HIS A 36 -21.85 -36.75 15.65
N LEU A 37 -22.68 -36.40 16.65
CA LEU A 37 -22.88 -35.01 17.04
C LEU A 37 -21.58 -34.39 17.56
N SER A 38 -20.82 -35.06 18.43
CA SER A 38 -19.55 -34.53 18.94
C SER A 38 -18.50 -34.31 17.84
N LEU A 39 -18.37 -35.25 16.91
CA LEU A 39 -17.48 -35.11 15.73
C LEU A 39 -17.89 -33.94 14.84
N SER A 40 -19.20 -33.70 14.68
CA SER A 40 -19.72 -32.58 13.89
C SER A 40 -19.44 -31.23 14.55
N PHE A 41 -19.61 -31.11 15.87
CA PHE A 41 -19.27 -29.91 16.63
C PHE A 41 -17.77 -29.63 16.63
N SER A 42 -16.92 -30.65 16.75
CA SER A 42 -15.46 -30.49 16.64
C SER A 42 -15.05 -30.00 15.25
N CYS A 43 -15.69 -30.51 14.18
CA CYS A 43 -15.40 -30.08 12.81
C CYS A 43 -15.79 -28.62 12.56
N LEU A 44 -16.96 -28.19 13.07
CA LEU A 44 -17.40 -26.79 12.98
C LEU A 44 -16.45 -25.84 13.72
N HIS A 45 -15.97 -26.22 14.91
CA HIS A 45 -15.01 -25.40 15.66
C HIS A 45 -13.68 -25.26 14.92
N ILE A 46 -13.17 -26.34 14.32
CA ILE A 46 -11.92 -26.29 13.54
C ILE A 46 -12.10 -25.40 12.30
N HIS A 47 -13.24 -25.46 11.61
CA HIS A 47 -13.53 -24.57 10.48
C HIS A 47 -13.66 -23.10 10.92
N MET A 48 -14.30 -22.83 12.06
CA MET A 48 -14.39 -21.48 12.62
C MET A 48 -13.02 -20.92 12.99
N HIS A 49 -12.17 -21.71 13.66
CA HIS A 49 -10.81 -21.28 14.01
C HIS A 49 -9.94 -21.07 12.77
N LEU A 50 -10.03 -21.95 11.77
CA LEU A 50 -9.31 -21.79 10.51
C LEU A 50 -9.76 -20.53 9.75
N LEU A 51 -11.06 -20.25 9.72
CA LEU A 51 -11.62 -19.03 9.13
C LEU A 51 -11.09 -17.78 9.83
N VAL A 52 -11.07 -17.77 11.17
CA VAL A 52 -10.56 -16.66 11.98
C VAL A 52 -9.07 -16.44 11.74
N VAL A 53 -8.27 -17.51 11.65
CA VAL A 53 -6.83 -17.43 11.36
C VAL A 53 -6.59 -16.89 9.96
N VAL A 54 -7.34 -17.32 8.95
CA VAL A 54 -7.21 -16.82 7.57
C VAL A 54 -7.59 -15.33 7.48
N LEU A 55 -8.67 -14.91 8.15
CA LEU A 55 -9.07 -13.49 8.23
C LEU A 55 -8.02 -12.64 8.95
N ALA A 56 -7.39 -13.17 10.00
CA ALA A 56 -6.29 -12.52 10.70
C ALA A 56 -5.05 -12.38 9.79
N LEU A 57 -4.71 -13.40 9.01
CA LEU A 57 -3.57 -13.36 8.08
C LEU A 57 -3.78 -12.40 6.90
N ILE A 58 -5.01 -12.27 6.39
CA ILE A 58 -5.34 -11.28 5.33
C ILE A 58 -5.16 -9.85 5.86
N SER A 59 -5.44 -9.62 7.14
CA SER A 59 -5.33 -8.30 7.78
C SER A 59 -3.89 -7.82 8.01
N ILE A 60 -2.88 -8.72 7.90
CA ILE A 60 -1.45 -8.40 8.08
C ILE A 60 -0.79 -8.00 6.75
N SER A 61 -1.56 -7.93 5.66
CA SER A 61 -1.08 -7.42 4.38
C SER A 61 -0.83 -5.90 4.50
N GLY A 62 0.37 -5.52 4.92
CA GLY A 62 0.78 -4.12 4.96
C GLY A 62 0.74 -3.53 3.55
N SER A 63 -0.25 -2.69 3.28
CA SER A 63 -0.27 -1.87 2.08
C SER A 63 0.79 -0.79 2.21
N ALA A 64 1.73 -0.74 1.26
CA ALA A 64 2.50 0.48 1.04
C ALA A 64 1.51 1.51 0.48
N ASP A 65 1.27 2.58 1.22
CA ASP A 65 0.47 3.69 0.72
C ASP A 65 1.26 4.33 -0.43
N ALA A 66 0.62 4.55 -1.57
CA ALA A 66 1.25 5.28 -2.66
C ALA A 66 1.49 6.74 -2.22
N TYR A 67 2.42 7.42 -2.89
CA TYR A 67 2.57 8.86 -2.71
C TYR A 67 1.26 9.58 -3.03
N LYS A 68 0.97 10.65 -2.29
CA LYS A 68 -0.28 11.40 -2.39
C LYS A 68 -0.06 12.77 -3.00
N ASN A 69 -1.05 13.21 -3.76
CA ASN A 69 -1.11 14.56 -4.30
C ASN A 69 -2.11 15.37 -3.45
N TYR A 70 -1.63 16.45 -2.84
CA TYR A 70 -2.44 17.37 -2.03
C TYR A 70 -2.65 18.68 -2.80
N THR A 71 -3.89 18.93 -3.23
CA THR A 71 -4.24 20.22 -3.83
C THR A 71 -4.34 21.29 -2.75
N VAL A 72 -3.42 22.26 -2.79
CA VAL A 72 -3.33 23.35 -1.81
C VAL A 72 -4.57 24.23 -1.90
N GLY A 73 -5.22 24.45 -0.76
CA GLY A 73 -6.48 25.23 -0.71
C GLY A 73 -7.69 24.54 -1.33
N ASP A 74 -7.58 23.25 -1.67
CA ASP A 74 -8.64 22.45 -2.31
C ASP A 74 -9.22 23.16 -3.56
N SER A 75 -10.53 23.42 -3.60
CA SER A 75 -11.17 24.12 -4.73
C SER A 75 -10.91 25.64 -4.76
N LEU A 76 -10.33 26.21 -3.71
CA LEU A 76 -10.05 27.64 -3.63
C LEU A 76 -8.69 28.01 -4.25
N GLY A 77 -7.77 27.04 -4.35
CA GLY A 77 -6.45 27.22 -4.98
C GLY A 77 -5.44 27.97 -4.10
N TRP A 78 -4.39 28.49 -4.73
CA TRP A 78 -3.29 29.24 -4.12
C TRP A 78 -3.39 30.74 -4.46
N TYR A 79 -4.10 31.48 -3.60
CA TYR A 79 -4.38 32.92 -3.64
C TYR A 79 -4.35 33.55 -2.25
N ASP A 80 -4.24 34.86 -2.16
CA ASP A 80 -4.26 35.60 -0.90
C ASP A 80 -5.68 35.76 -0.31
N SER A 81 -5.78 36.38 0.86
CA SER A 81 -7.07 36.67 1.51
C SER A 81 -7.88 37.77 0.83
N THR A 82 -7.27 38.58 -0.04
CA THR A 82 -7.98 39.60 -0.84
C THR A 82 -8.85 38.92 -1.89
N GLU A 83 -8.33 37.90 -2.56
CA GLU A 83 -9.03 37.12 -3.56
C GLU A 83 -9.89 36.00 -2.94
N LYS A 84 -9.39 35.34 -1.90
CA LYS A 84 -10.04 34.21 -1.22
C LYS A 84 -10.13 34.44 0.30
N PRO A 85 -11.03 35.33 0.78
CA PRO A 85 -11.07 35.74 2.18
C PRO A 85 -11.42 34.63 3.19
N ASN A 86 -12.00 33.53 2.73
CA ASN A 86 -12.39 32.40 3.59
C ASN A 86 -11.34 31.28 3.62
N LEU A 87 -10.20 31.46 2.95
CA LEU A 87 -9.14 30.46 2.87
C LEU A 87 -8.16 30.63 4.03
N ASN A 88 -7.90 29.54 4.75
CA ASN A 88 -6.89 29.48 5.78
C ASN A 88 -6.00 28.26 5.50
N TYR A 89 -4.81 28.50 4.95
CA TYR A 89 -3.91 27.43 4.55
C TYR A 89 -3.38 26.63 5.72
N GLN A 90 -3.14 27.24 6.88
CA GLN A 90 -2.68 26.48 8.03
C GLN A 90 -3.76 25.49 8.49
N LYS A 91 -5.03 25.92 8.55
CA LYS A 91 -6.15 25.01 8.85
C LYS A 91 -6.29 23.91 7.80
N TRP A 92 -6.06 24.21 6.53
CA TRP A 92 -6.03 23.21 5.47
C TRP A 92 -4.89 22.21 5.69
N ALA A 93 -3.67 22.68 5.97
CA ALA A 93 -2.49 21.87 6.22
C ALA A 93 -2.66 20.97 7.46
N ASP A 94 -3.17 21.51 8.56
CA ASP A 94 -3.42 20.80 9.82
C ASP A 94 -4.44 19.65 9.66
N SER A 95 -5.22 19.64 8.58
CA SER A 95 -6.18 18.58 8.26
C SER A 95 -5.58 17.39 7.51
N LYS A 96 -4.28 17.44 7.14
CA LYS A 96 -3.59 16.46 6.30
C LYS A 96 -2.39 15.85 7.04
N ASN A 97 -1.83 14.78 6.46
CA ASN A 97 -0.60 14.15 6.94
C ASN A 97 0.38 14.01 5.78
N PHE A 98 1.48 14.75 5.84
CA PHE A 98 2.46 14.79 4.75
C PHE A 98 3.60 13.81 5.02
N SER A 99 3.98 13.08 3.98
CA SER A 99 5.10 12.13 4.00
C SER A 99 6.08 12.42 2.87
N LEU A 100 7.31 11.91 3.01
CA LEU A 100 8.28 11.91 1.92
C LEU A 100 7.68 11.31 0.64
N GLY A 101 7.94 11.97 -0.48
CA GLY A 101 7.47 11.57 -1.80
C GLY A 101 6.06 12.05 -2.15
N ASP A 102 5.29 12.59 -1.20
CA ASP A 102 4.02 13.26 -1.51
C ASP A 102 4.27 14.54 -2.32
N PHE A 103 3.25 15.01 -3.03
CA PHE A 103 3.27 16.23 -3.82
C PHE A 103 2.27 17.25 -3.28
N LEU A 104 2.66 18.52 -3.28
CA LEU A 104 1.74 19.64 -3.15
C LEU A 104 1.45 20.20 -4.54
N ILE A 105 0.17 20.34 -4.86
CA ILE A 105 -0.32 20.82 -6.16
C ILE A 105 -0.91 22.21 -5.94
N PHE A 106 -0.23 23.23 -6.46
CA PHE A 106 -0.63 24.62 -6.34
C PHE A 106 -1.34 25.06 -7.62
N ASN A 107 -2.67 25.16 -7.56
CA ASN A 107 -3.46 25.72 -8.67
C ASN A 107 -3.59 27.23 -8.47
N THR A 108 -3.01 28.00 -9.37
CA THR A 108 -2.88 29.46 -9.23
C THR A 108 -2.86 30.13 -10.61
N ASN A 109 -2.37 31.37 -10.68
CA ASN A 109 -2.05 32.06 -11.94
C ASN A 109 -0.57 32.49 -11.92
N ASN A 110 -0.05 32.99 -13.04
CA ASN A 110 1.34 33.42 -13.17
C ASN A 110 1.71 34.68 -12.35
N ASN A 111 0.82 35.22 -11.54
CA ASN A 111 1.01 36.42 -10.72
C ASN A 111 1.17 36.10 -9.22
N HIS A 112 1.46 34.83 -8.95
CA HIS A 112 1.68 34.27 -7.63
C HIS A 112 2.86 33.32 -7.65
N SER A 113 3.83 33.57 -6.78
CA SER A 113 4.96 32.67 -6.60
C SER A 113 4.67 31.56 -5.59
N VAL A 114 5.37 30.44 -5.74
CA VAL A 114 5.41 29.32 -4.80
C VAL A 114 6.84 29.17 -4.31
N VAL A 115 7.12 29.76 -3.14
CA VAL A 115 8.42 29.68 -2.48
C VAL A 115 8.36 28.61 -1.40
N GLN A 116 9.26 27.65 -1.45
CA GLN A 116 9.50 26.65 -0.41
C GLN A 116 10.77 27.02 0.34
N THR A 117 10.71 27.12 1.67
CA THR A 117 11.91 27.31 2.50
C THR A 117 11.91 26.38 3.72
N TYR A 118 13.10 26.05 4.19
CA TYR A 118 13.32 25.35 5.47
C TYR A 118 13.74 26.32 6.58
N ASN A 119 13.82 27.62 6.28
CA ASN A 119 14.26 28.66 7.20
C ASN A 119 13.05 29.45 7.74
N LEU A 120 12.86 29.41 9.05
CA LEU A 120 11.75 30.11 9.70
C LEU A 120 11.84 31.62 9.51
N THR A 121 13.04 32.20 9.57
CA THR A 121 13.23 33.66 9.44
C THR A 121 12.83 34.15 8.04
N THR A 122 13.26 33.43 6.99
CA THR A 122 12.86 33.71 5.59
C THR A 122 11.34 33.71 5.44
N TYR A 123 10.68 32.71 6.02
CA TYR A 123 9.22 32.59 6.01
C TYR A 123 8.52 33.72 6.80
N GLU A 124 8.95 34.03 8.02
CA GLU A 124 8.34 35.06 8.86
C GLU A 124 8.49 36.47 8.27
N LEU A 125 9.59 36.72 7.55
CA LEU A 125 9.82 37.98 6.85
C LEU A 125 9.11 38.07 5.51
N CYS A 126 8.59 36.95 4.98
CA CYS A 126 8.07 36.85 3.62
C CYS A 126 9.09 37.33 2.56
N ASP A 127 10.38 37.06 2.77
CA ASP A 127 11.49 37.56 1.96
C ASP A 127 12.53 36.46 1.77
N TYR A 128 12.82 36.11 0.51
CA TYR A 128 13.81 35.10 0.12
C TYR A 128 15.01 35.67 -0.65
N ASP A 129 15.13 36.99 -0.81
CA ASP A 129 16.22 37.62 -1.59
C ASP A 129 17.61 37.33 -1.01
N ASN A 130 17.67 37.07 0.31
CA ASN A 130 18.89 36.75 1.04
C ASN A 130 18.98 35.26 1.44
N ALA A 131 18.11 34.42 0.90
CA ALA A 131 18.11 32.99 1.22
C ALA A 131 19.33 32.28 0.64
N LEU A 132 19.72 31.17 1.27
CA LEU A 132 20.80 30.34 0.75
C LEU A 132 20.23 29.40 -0.33
N GLU A 133 20.99 29.14 -1.40
CA GLU A 133 20.54 28.27 -2.50
C GLU A 133 20.10 26.87 -2.05
N ASN A 134 20.57 26.40 -0.89
CA ASN A 134 20.27 25.07 -0.38
C ASN A 134 19.09 25.00 0.61
N ASP A 135 18.53 26.13 1.04
CA ASP A 135 17.45 26.18 2.02
C ASP A 135 16.12 26.72 1.48
N THR A 136 16.14 27.35 0.30
CA THR A 136 14.97 27.99 -0.30
C THR A 136 14.93 27.76 -1.81
N ILE A 137 13.75 27.44 -2.33
CA ILE A 137 13.50 27.14 -3.74
C ILE A 137 12.23 27.87 -4.15
N GLU A 138 12.30 28.64 -5.23
CA GLU A 138 11.12 29.14 -5.92
C GLU A 138 10.73 28.17 -7.05
N TRP A 139 9.51 27.67 -7.00
CA TRP A 139 8.99 26.68 -7.94
C TRP A 139 8.23 27.30 -9.12
N SER A 140 7.86 28.57 -9.00
CA SER A 140 7.22 29.32 -10.08
C SER A 140 8.24 29.63 -11.17
N THR A 141 7.89 29.38 -12.43
CA THR A 141 8.81 29.52 -13.59
C THR A 141 8.44 30.67 -14.51
N THR A 142 7.37 31.41 -14.19
CA THR A 142 6.82 32.46 -15.03
C THR A 142 6.89 33.78 -14.30
N ASP A 143 7.38 34.83 -14.97
CA ASP A 143 7.39 36.18 -14.43
C ASP A 143 5.96 36.71 -14.22
N PRO A 144 5.70 37.42 -13.11
CA PRO A 144 4.42 38.05 -12.86
C PRO A 144 4.09 39.10 -13.94
N SER A 145 2.82 39.13 -14.35
CA SER A 145 2.33 40.04 -15.39
C SER A 145 1.11 40.81 -14.90
N ASN A 146 1.23 42.12 -14.84
CA ASN A 146 0.15 43.02 -14.47
C ASN A 146 -0.89 43.26 -15.58
N THR A 147 -0.67 42.74 -16.80
CA THR A 147 -1.52 43.03 -17.98
C THR A 147 -2.26 41.82 -18.51
N ALA A 148 -1.72 40.61 -18.29
CA ALA A 148 -2.36 39.36 -18.69
C ALA A 148 -2.01 38.26 -17.69
N THR A 149 -3.01 37.80 -16.96
CA THR A 149 -2.89 36.65 -16.06
C THR A 149 -3.48 35.40 -16.73
N PHE A 150 -2.83 34.26 -16.51
CA PHE A 150 -3.31 32.96 -16.97
C PHE A 150 -3.09 31.89 -15.89
N GLY A 151 -3.95 30.89 -15.89
CA GLY A 151 -3.89 29.80 -14.91
C GLY A 151 -2.63 28.96 -15.08
N VAL A 152 -1.99 28.63 -13.96
CA VAL A 152 -0.80 27.77 -13.89
C VAL A 152 -0.98 26.76 -12.77
N THR A 153 -0.33 25.61 -12.91
CA THR A 153 -0.23 24.60 -11.85
C THR A 153 1.23 24.36 -11.55
N VAL A 154 1.60 24.44 -10.27
CA VAL A 154 2.96 24.19 -9.79
C VAL A 154 2.93 22.96 -8.89
N ASP A 155 3.73 21.95 -9.25
CA ASP A 155 3.83 20.69 -8.52
C ASP A 155 5.12 20.66 -7.70
N VAL A 156 4.99 20.55 -6.38
CA VAL A 156 6.14 20.57 -5.45
C VAL A 156 6.30 19.23 -4.75
N PRO A 157 7.38 18.48 -5.00
CA PRO A 157 7.66 17.23 -4.31
C PRO A 157 8.19 17.47 -2.89
N LEU A 158 7.71 16.67 -1.93
CA LEU A 158 8.17 16.70 -0.54
C LEU A 158 9.35 15.74 -0.36
N LEU A 159 10.56 16.31 -0.45
CA LEU A 159 11.81 15.54 -0.50
C LEU A 159 12.59 15.50 0.82
N LYS A 160 12.16 16.27 1.82
CA LYS A 160 12.87 16.40 3.10
C LYS A 160 11.91 16.30 4.28
N GLU A 161 12.33 15.58 5.31
CA GLU A 161 11.59 15.48 6.57
C GLU A 161 11.70 16.74 7.42
N GLY A 162 10.68 16.95 8.25
CA GLY A 162 10.59 18.04 9.21
C GLY A 162 9.72 19.18 8.72
N ILE A 163 9.84 20.32 9.43
CA ILE A 163 9.04 21.49 9.13
C ILE A 163 9.51 22.12 7.82
N THR A 164 8.56 22.33 6.93
CA THR A 164 8.75 23.01 5.64
C THR A 164 7.74 24.14 5.55
N TYR A 165 8.20 25.30 5.09
CA TYR A 165 7.40 26.52 4.98
C TYR A 165 7.14 26.84 3.51
N PHE A 166 5.94 27.31 3.23
CA PHE A 166 5.50 27.72 1.90
C PHE A 166 4.87 29.10 1.97
N PHE A 167 5.24 29.97 1.04
CA PHE A 167 4.68 31.32 0.93
C PHE A 167 4.80 31.85 -0.49
N SER A 168 4.06 32.92 -0.78
CA SER A 168 4.28 33.70 -2.00
C SER A 168 5.19 34.90 -1.72
N GLY A 169 6.28 35.00 -2.46
CA GLY A 169 7.21 36.13 -2.41
C GLY A 169 6.85 37.27 -3.37
N ASP A 170 5.87 37.10 -4.25
CA ASP A 170 5.46 38.14 -5.19
C ASP A 170 4.95 39.39 -4.46
N TYR A 171 5.13 40.54 -5.13
CA TYR A 171 4.80 41.86 -4.58
C TYR A 171 5.48 42.15 -3.24
N ASP A 172 6.80 41.94 -3.17
CA ASP A 172 7.62 42.18 -1.97
C ASP A 172 7.05 41.45 -0.72
N GLY A 173 6.54 40.24 -0.94
CA GLY A 173 5.93 39.39 0.09
C GLY A 173 4.58 39.86 0.61
N ASP A 174 3.93 40.87 0.00
CA ASP A 174 2.63 41.37 0.46
C ASP A 174 1.52 40.32 0.35
N GLN A 175 1.59 39.43 -0.64
CA GLN A 175 0.67 38.30 -0.74
C GLN A 175 0.85 37.33 0.44
N CYS A 176 2.09 37.01 0.83
CA CYS A 176 2.39 36.25 2.03
C CYS A 176 1.84 36.93 3.29
N LYS A 177 2.08 38.22 3.49
CA LYS A 177 1.52 38.99 4.62
C LYS A 177 -0.02 39.00 4.63
N SER A 178 -0.62 38.87 3.44
CA SER A 178 -2.08 38.79 3.24
C SER A 178 -2.62 37.35 3.35
N GLY A 179 -1.89 36.44 4.00
CA GLY A 179 -2.36 35.11 4.35
C GLY A 179 -2.00 34.02 3.33
N MET A 180 -1.22 34.32 2.31
CA MET A 180 -0.78 33.35 1.30
C MET A 180 0.49 32.61 1.74
N HIS A 181 0.38 31.93 2.88
CA HIS A 181 1.49 31.23 3.51
C HIS A 181 0.99 30.12 4.45
N PHE A 182 1.80 29.07 4.64
CA PHE A 182 1.58 28.02 5.62
C PHE A 182 2.85 27.23 5.88
N ASN A 183 2.81 26.36 6.89
CA ASN A 183 3.84 25.35 7.09
C ASN A 183 3.22 23.97 7.26
N ILE A 184 4.03 22.96 6.95
CA ILE A 184 3.69 21.55 7.13
C ILE A 184 4.81 20.84 7.89
N ASN A 185 4.48 19.70 8.49
CA ASN A 185 5.45 18.77 9.02
C ASN A 185 5.50 17.52 8.13
N VAL A 186 6.60 17.33 7.42
CA VAL A 186 6.82 16.17 6.55
C VAL A 186 7.42 15.03 7.37
N THR A 187 6.74 13.89 7.38
CA THR A 187 7.21 12.69 8.07
C THR A 187 7.87 11.72 7.10
N HIS A 188 8.62 10.73 7.60
CA HIS A 188 9.19 9.67 6.77
C HIS A 188 8.13 8.85 6.01
N GLY A 189 6.87 8.88 6.46
CA GLY A 189 5.82 7.98 5.97
C GLY A 189 6.09 6.53 6.37
N LYS A 190 5.52 5.58 5.61
CA LYS A 190 5.75 4.14 5.84
C LYS A 190 7.06 3.64 5.25
N GLY A 191 7.64 4.41 4.32
CA GLY A 191 8.85 4.03 3.60
C GLY A 191 8.72 2.70 2.87
N LEU A 192 9.83 2.26 2.29
CA LEU A 192 9.95 0.90 1.79
C LEU A 192 9.94 -0.07 2.99
N PRO A 193 9.16 -1.18 2.97
CA PRO A 193 9.16 -2.13 4.08
C PRO A 193 10.58 -2.62 4.34
N GLU A 194 10.94 -2.79 5.61
CA GLU A 194 12.29 -3.18 6.07
C GLU A 194 12.84 -4.42 5.34
N SER A 195 11.98 -5.34 4.87
CA SER A 195 12.37 -6.51 4.07
C SER A 195 13.01 -6.18 2.72
N LEU A 196 12.80 -4.97 2.20
CA LEU A 196 13.37 -4.48 0.95
C LEU A 196 14.48 -3.44 1.21
N LYS A 197 14.67 -2.98 2.46
CA LYS A 197 15.84 -2.18 2.87
C LYS A 197 17.06 -3.10 3.10
N SER A 198 17.48 -3.80 2.05
CA SER A 198 18.80 -4.46 2.05
C SER A 198 19.75 -3.69 1.15
N PRO A 199 20.93 -3.27 1.65
CA PRO A 199 22.02 -2.85 0.80
C PRO A 199 22.58 -4.09 0.11
N SER A 200 22.43 -4.21 -1.20
CA SER A 200 23.42 -4.97 -1.97
C SER A 200 24.69 -4.12 -2.10
N GLU A 201 25.35 -3.86 -0.97
CA GLU A 201 26.71 -3.29 -0.92
C GLU A 201 27.79 -4.34 -1.31
N GLN A 202 27.40 -5.50 -1.84
CA GLN A 202 28.25 -6.39 -2.62
C GLN A 202 27.79 -6.47 -4.07
N ALA A 203 27.54 -5.33 -4.72
CA ALA A 203 27.89 -5.26 -6.13
C ALA A 203 29.38 -4.89 -6.18
N PRO A 204 30.28 -5.76 -6.66
CA PRO A 204 31.65 -5.34 -6.95
C PRO A 204 31.56 -4.13 -7.87
N ALA A 205 32.22 -3.03 -7.50
CA ALA A 205 32.44 -1.94 -8.45
C ALA A 205 33.03 -2.56 -9.73
N PRO A 206 32.65 -2.08 -10.93
CA PRO A 206 33.35 -2.49 -12.15
C PRO A 206 34.83 -2.23 -11.92
N ASN A 207 35.67 -3.27 -12.06
CA ASN A 207 37.11 -3.10 -11.98
C ASN A 207 37.50 -2.05 -13.02
N SER A 208 38.00 -0.90 -12.56
CA SER A 208 38.64 0.07 -13.44
C SER A 208 39.79 -0.65 -14.15
N PRO A 209 39.94 -0.55 -15.48
CA PRO A 209 41.12 -1.10 -16.14
C PRO A 209 42.35 -0.39 -15.57
N ASP A 210 43.28 -1.22 -15.10
CA ASP A 210 44.60 -0.83 -14.61
C ASP A 210 45.40 -0.30 -15.80
N VAL A 211 45.45 1.03 -15.98
CA VAL A 211 46.27 1.66 -17.02
C VAL A 211 47.66 1.92 -16.44
N THR A 212 48.44 0.86 -16.30
CA THR A 212 49.89 0.95 -16.38
C THR A 212 50.30 0.54 -17.79
N GLY A 213 50.59 1.52 -18.63
CA GLY A 213 51.08 1.26 -19.97
C GLY A 213 50.91 2.46 -20.87
N ASP A 214 51.98 3.23 -20.99
CA ASP A 214 52.28 4.16 -22.06
C ASP A 214 52.02 3.51 -23.43
N ASP A 215 50.86 3.76 -24.03
CA ASP A 215 50.74 3.87 -25.49
C ASP A 215 49.45 4.60 -25.88
N SER A 216 49.56 5.39 -26.94
CA SER A 216 48.62 6.42 -27.40
C SER A 216 47.16 5.96 -27.50
N ALA A 217 46.23 6.74 -26.91
CA ALA A 217 44.79 6.58 -27.14
C ALA A 217 44.47 6.78 -28.64
N PRO A 218 43.63 5.95 -29.27
CA PRO A 218 43.13 6.26 -30.60
C PRO A 218 42.00 7.28 -30.47
N ASP A 219 42.22 8.47 -31.03
CA ASP A 219 41.17 9.48 -31.22
C ASP A 219 40.01 8.88 -32.02
N THR A 220 38.88 8.63 -31.36
CA THR A 220 37.63 8.32 -32.06
C THR A 220 37.00 9.65 -32.47
N ILE A 221 37.43 10.16 -33.63
CA ILE A 221 36.78 11.30 -34.28
C ILE A 221 35.42 10.81 -34.79
N VAL A 222 34.34 11.16 -34.08
CA VAL A 222 32.97 11.04 -34.60
C VAL A 222 32.66 12.34 -35.35
N PRO A 223 32.53 12.34 -36.70
CA PRO A 223 32.10 13.53 -37.41
C PRO A 223 30.60 13.73 -37.19
N ALA A 224 30.24 14.77 -36.45
CA ALA A 224 28.86 15.24 -36.37
C ALA A 224 28.54 16.05 -37.64
N ASN A 225 27.96 15.39 -38.64
CA ASN A 225 27.38 16.06 -39.81
C ASN A 225 25.89 16.33 -39.53
N PHE A 226 25.55 17.57 -39.18
CA PHE A 226 24.20 18.02 -38.79
C PHE A 226 23.44 18.72 -39.93
N ASP A 227 23.65 18.32 -41.19
CA ASP A 227 23.01 18.96 -42.35
C ASP A 227 22.03 18.04 -43.10
N HIS A 228 21.08 17.42 -42.40
CA HIS A 228 19.72 17.05 -42.89
C HIS A 228 18.97 16.17 -41.87
N PRO A 229 17.98 16.67 -41.11
CA PRO A 229 16.98 15.81 -40.50
C PRO A 229 15.92 15.47 -41.55
N GLN A 230 15.81 14.20 -41.94
CA GLN A 230 14.61 13.72 -42.64
C GLN A 230 13.51 13.47 -41.61
N ASP A 231 12.38 14.13 -41.82
CA ASP A 231 11.14 13.94 -41.10
C ASP A 231 10.54 12.59 -41.54
N VAL A 232 10.58 11.59 -40.67
CA VAL A 232 9.86 10.32 -40.85
C VAL A 232 8.66 10.35 -39.92
N SER A 233 7.51 10.60 -40.54
CA SER A 233 6.18 10.36 -39.98
C SER A 233 5.94 8.84 -39.91
N ASP A 234 5.85 8.32 -38.69
CA ASP A 234 5.26 7.00 -38.42
C ASP A 234 4.01 7.22 -37.55
N ASP A 235 2.86 6.96 -38.19
CA ASP A 235 1.56 6.77 -37.55
C ASP A 235 1.51 5.40 -36.84
N ASP A 236 0.51 5.27 -35.95
CA ASP A 236 -0.02 4.04 -35.32
C ASP A 236 0.70 3.49 -34.08
N ASP A 237 0.18 3.79 -32.89
CA ASP A 237 -0.79 2.93 -32.18
C ASP A 237 -0.89 3.31 -30.68
N ALA A 238 -2.13 3.55 -30.24
CA ALA A 238 -2.46 3.83 -28.85
C ALA A 238 -2.39 2.55 -28.00
N GLU A 239 -1.28 2.37 -27.27
CA GLU A 239 -1.16 1.37 -26.21
C GLU A 239 -1.89 1.86 -24.95
N ASP A 240 -2.96 1.13 -24.63
CA ASP A 240 -3.78 1.28 -23.43
C ASP A 240 -2.90 1.10 -22.17
N SER A 241 -2.98 2.06 -21.26
CA SER A 241 -2.17 2.14 -20.05
C SER A 241 -2.55 1.04 -19.06
N GLY A 242 -1.91 -0.13 -19.22
CA GLY A 242 -2.02 -1.28 -18.33
C GLY A 242 -1.42 -1.04 -16.95
N SER A 243 -2.19 -0.46 -16.02
CA SER A 243 -1.88 -0.51 -14.58
C SER A 243 -3.04 -1.01 -13.71
N ILE A 244 -4.26 -1.10 -14.26
CA ILE A 244 -5.43 -1.64 -13.54
C ILE A 244 -5.53 -3.17 -13.70
N SER A 245 -5.00 -3.72 -14.80
CA SER A 245 -5.09 -5.15 -15.14
C SER A 245 -4.33 -6.06 -14.18
N VAL A 246 -3.17 -5.63 -13.66
CA VAL A 246 -2.35 -6.48 -12.77
C VAL A 246 -3.02 -6.66 -11.41
N TYR A 247 -3.68 -5.62 -10.90
CA TYR A 247 -4.40 -5.67 -9.62
C TYR A 247 -5.67 -6.54 -9.68
N LEU A 248 -6.43 -6.46 -10.77
CA LEU A 248 -7.60 -7.31 -10.97
C LEU A 248 -7.21 -8.78 -11.23
N ASN A 249 -6.18 -9.02 -12.05
CA ASN A 249 -5.69 -10.38 -12.32
C ASN A 249 -5.11 -11.06 -11.07
N LEU A 250 -4.52 -10.29 -10.13
CA LEU A 250 -4.01 -10.83 -8.87
C LEU A 250 -5.14 -11.21 -7.90
N LEU A 251 -6.21 -10.39 -7.84
CA LEU A 251 -7.39 -10.67 -7.03
C LEU A 251 -8.20 -11.86 -7.58
N ASP A 252 -8.35 -11.96 -8.90
CA ASP A 252 -9.03 -13.09 -9.54
C ASP A 252 -8.27 -14.41 -9.35
N ARG A 253 -6.94 -14.42 -9.44
CA ARG A 253 -6.14 -15.63 -9.18
C ARG A 253 -6.22 -16.10 -7.72
N LYS A 254 -6.28 -15.16 -6.78
CA LYS A 254 -6.40 -15.47 -5.34
C LYS A 254 -7.79 -15.95 -4.96
N LEU A 255 -8.86 -15.37 -5.50
CA LEU A 255 -10.23 -15.84 -5.24
C LEU A 255 -10.49 -17.23 -5.87
N ASN A 256 -10.04 -17.45 -7.10
CA ASN A 256 -10.24 -18.72 -7.79
C ASN A 256 -9.43 -19.88 -7.18
N GLY A 257 -8.20 -19.61 -6.71
CA GLY A 257 -7.39 -20.59 -6.02
C GLY A 257 -7.97 -21.02 -4.66
N VAL A 258 -8.62 -20.10 -3.95
CA VAL A 258 -9.32 -20.40 -2.69
C VAL A 258 -10.63 -21.15 -2.97
N LEU A 259 -11.42 -20.77 -3.97
CA LEU A 259 -12.66 -21.45 -4.34
C LEU A 259 -12.44 -22.90 -4.81
N LEU A 260 -11.39 -23.16 -5.60
CA LEU A 260 -11.05 -24.51 -6.07
C LEU A 260 -10.66 -25.44 -4.91
N LEU A 261 -9.97 -24.92 -3.90
CA LEU A 261 -9.56 -25.70 -2.72
C LEU A 261 -10.76 -26.05 -1.83
N PHE A 262 -11.73 -25.13 -1.67
CA PHE A 262 -13.00 -25.41 -0.99
C PHE A 262 -13.88 -26.40 -1.77
N GLY A 263 -13.95 -26.29 -3.10
CA GLY A 263 -14.71 -27.20 -3.95
C GLY A 263 -14.19 -28.64 -3.91
N VAL A 264 -12.87 -28.83 -3.89
CA VAL A 264 -12.27 -30.17 -3.80
C VAL A 264 -12.46 -30.78 -2.41
N VAL A 265 -12.34 -30.01 -1.33
CA VAL A 265 -12.52 -30.53 0.04
C VAL A 265 -13.97 -30.92 0.34
N CYS A 266 -14.96 -30.21 -0.22
CA CYS A 266 -16.39 -30.54 -0.06
C CYS A 266 -16.84 -31.76 -0.88
N MET A 267 -16.11 -32.18 -1.91
CA MET A 267 -16.48 -33.36 -2.72
C MET A 267 -15.97 -34.69 -2.15
N PHE A 268 -15.08 -34.67 -1.16
CA PHE A 268 -14.41 -35.88 -0.63
C PHE A 268 -14.77 -36.23 0.83
N ARG A 269 -15.86 -35.71 1.42
CA ARG A 269 -16.24 -36.07 2.79
C ARG A 269 -17.73 -36.20 3.04
#